data_AF-A0A356BWS8-F1
#
_entry.id   AF-A0A356BWS8-F1
#
_cell.length_a   1.000
_cell.length_b   1.000
_cell.length_c   1.000
_cell.angle_alpha   90.00
_cell.angle_beta   90.00
_cell.angle_gamma   90.00
#
_symmetry.space_group_name_H-M   'P 1'
#
loop_
_entity.id
_entity.type
_entity.pdbx_description
1 polymer ?
#
loop_
_entity_poly.entity_id
_entity_poly.type
_entity_poly.pdbx_seq_one_letter_code
_entity_poly.pdbx_strand_id
1 'polypeptide(L)'
;MNKLLRGISLYLLIAIIAVSIVSNLYSPVSPAKELYYSELLRFIDDDKVASVKLVGDQHIEGRLRDGTNFTALVPMGKMSDIADRLEVRNVQLEAELPPQAP
;
A
#
# COMPACT_ATOMS: atom_id res chain seq x y z
N MET A 1 48.42 3.92 5.37
CA MET A 1 47.17 3.23 5.75
C MET A 1 45.89 3.84 5.15
N ASN A 2 45.96 4.78 4.19
CA ASN A 2 44.76 5.45 3.65
C ASN A 2 44.30 4.89 2.29
N LYS A 3 45.09 4.02 1.65
CA LYS A 3 44.74 3.37 0.38
C LYS A 3 43.73 2.23 0.56
N LEU A 4 43.81 1.50 1.68
CA LEU A 4 42.85 0.46 2.05
C LEU A 4 41.47 1.06 2.38
N LEU A 5 41.45 2.17 3.14
CA LEU A 5 40.22 2.89 3.46
C LEU A 5 39.54 3.50 2.21
N ARG A 6 40.31 3.97 1.22
CA ARG A 6 39.76 4.63 0.02
C ARG A 6 39.02 3.67 -0.93
N GLY A 7 39.49 2.42 -1.02
CA GLY A 7 38.81 1.37 -1.76
C GLY A 7 37.56 0.89 -1.02
N ILE A 8 37.72 0.59 0.27
CA ILE A 8 36.64 0.07 1.12
C ILE A 8 35.50 1.08 1.27
N SER A 9 35.79 2.38 1.39
CA SER A 9 34.76 3.41 1.51
C SER A 9 33.87 3.49 0.27
N LEU A 10 34.44 3.26 -0.92
CA LEU A 10 33.68 3.27 -2.18
C LEU A 10 32.74 2.07 -2.26
N TYR A 11 33.24 0.88 -1.88
CA TYR A 11 32.40 -0.33 -1.82
C TYR A 11 31.27 -0.19 -0.79
N LEU A 12 31.55 0.39 0.38
CA LEU A 12 30.52 0.66 1.39
C LEU A 12 29.47 1.66 0.90
N LEU A 13 29.87 2.71 0.19
CA LEU A 13 28.94 3.69 -0.36
C LEU A 13 27.99 3.04 -1.39
N ILE A 14 28.53 2.22 -2.29
CA ILE A 14 27.73 1.47 -3.27
C ILE A 14 26.77 0.51 -2.57
N ALA A 15 27.20 -0.16 -1.51
CA ALA A 15 26.35 -1.06 -0.73
C ALA A 15 25.17 -0.32 -0.07
N ILE A 16 25.39 0.87 0.50
CA ILE A 16 24.33 1.69 1.11
C ILE A 16 23.30 2.13 0.05
N ILE A 17 23.77 2.58 -1.12
CA ILE A 17 22.88 2.97 -2.22
C ILE A 17 22.06 1.78 -2.71
N ALA A 18 22.69 0.61 -2.89
CA ALA A 18 22.01 -0.60 -3.31
C ALA A 18 20.92 -1.02 -2.31
N VAL A 19 21.22 -1.02 -1.00
CA VAL A 19 20.23 -1.33 0.04
C VAL A 19 19.09 -0.30 0.06
N SER A 20 19.38 0.99 -0.16
CA SER A 20 18.35 2.02 -0.21
C SER A 20 17.39 1.86 -1.39
N ILE A 21 17.90 1.50 -2.57
CA ILE A 21 17.06 1.22 -3.75
C ILE A 21 16.22 -0.02 -3.49
N VAL A 22 16.84 -1.11 -3.04
CA VAL A 22 16.13 -2.34 -2.67
C VAL A 22 15.06 -2.03 -1.62
N SER A 23 15.36 -1.31 -0.54
CA SER A 23 14.35 -1.00 0.48
C SER A 23 13.19 -0.14 -0.02
N ASN A 24 13.38 0.69 -1.06
CA ASN A 24 12.30 1.50 -1.63
C ASN A 24 11.45 0.68 -2.62
N LEU A 25 12.09 -0.20 -3.42
CA LEU A 25 11.40 -1.10 -4.35
C LEU A 25 10.68 -2.25 -3.63
N TYR A 26 11.25 -2.72 -2.52
CA TYR A 26 10.66 -3.69 -1.63
C TYR A 26 9.98 -2.95 -0.47
N SER A 27 8.89 -2.24 -0.79
CA SER A 27 7.93 -1.88 0.26
C SER A 27 7.56 -3.18 0.98
N PRO A 28 7.83 -3.31 2.30
CA PRO A 28 7.52 -4.54 3.00
C PRO A 28 6.03 -4.81 2.84
N VAL A 29 5.71 -5.95 2.22
CA VAL A 29 4.36 -6.49 2.21
C VAL A 29 4.09 -6.91 3.66
N SER A 30 3.78 -5.94 4.52
CA SER A 30 3.15 -6.23 5.80
C SER A 30 1.93 -7.08 5.47
N PRO A 31 1.71 -8.22 6.17
CA PRO A 31 0.59 -9.10 5.87
C PRO A 31 -0.68 -8.25 5.87
N ALA A 32 -1.28 -8.11 4.69
CA ALA A 32 -2.46 -7.29 4.53
C ALA A 32 -3.56 -7.91 5.39
N LYS A 33 -4.10 -7.14 6.33
CA LYS A 33 -5.22 -7.60 7.14
C LYS A 33 -6.45 -7.76 6.24
N GLU A 34 -6.99 -8.96 6.17
CA GLU A 34 -8.27 -9.17 5.50
C GLU A 34 -9.39 -8.54 6.35
N LEU A 35 -10.13 -7.63 5.76
CA LEU A 35 -11.28 -6.97 6.35
C LEU A 35 -12.54 -7.43 5.65
N TYR A 36 -13.56 -7.77 6.45
CA TYR A 36 -14.89 -7.94 5.91
C TYR A 36 -15.45 -6.60 5.43
N TYR A 37 -16.38 -6.65 4.47
CA TYR A 37 -17.04 -5.47 3.92
C TYR A 37 -17.63 -4.54 5.02
N SER A 38 -18.26 -5.11 6.04
CA SER A 38 -18.82 -4.35 7.17
C SER A 38 -17.75 -3.69 8.04
N GLU A 39 -16.59 -4.33 8.20
CA GLU A 39 -15.46 -3.77 8.94
C GLU A 39 -14.78 -2.65 8.16
N LEU A 40 -14.64 -2.81 6.84
CA LEU A 40 -14.15 -1.77 5.95
C LEU A 40 -15.03 -0.52 6.06
N LEU A 41 -16.35 -0.68 5.94
CA LEU A 41 -17.30 0.43 6.09
C LEU A 41 -17.13 1.15 7.41
N ARG A 42 -17.03 0.41 8.52
CA ARG A 42 -16.80 0.99 9.84
C ARG A 42 -15.49 1.76 9.91
N PHE A 43 -14.42 1.27 9.30
CA PHE A 43 -13.13 1.96 9.30
C PHE A 43 -13.11 3.22 8.44
N ILE A 44 -13.87 3.23 7.34
CA ILE A 44 -14.09 4.42 6.52
C ILE A 44 -14.92 5.45 7.32
N ASP A 45 -16.00 5.00 7.97
CA ASP A 45 -16.87 5.85 8.76
C ASP A 45 -16.15 6.46 9.98
N ASP A 46 -15.24 5.69 10.60
CA ASP A 46 -14.38 6.09 11.72
C ASP A 46 -13.15 6.95 11.30
N ASP A 47 -13.00 7.30 10.02
CA ASP A 47 -11.84 8.03 9.48
C ASP A 47 -10.49 7.34 9.78
N LYS A 48 -10.46 6.00 9.81
CA LYS A 48 -9.24 5.22 10.07
C LYS A 48 -8.49 4.84 8.81
N VAL A 49 -9.05 5.09 7.64
CA VAL A 49 -8.45 4.76 6.34
C VAL A 49 -7.65 5.94 5.82
N ALA A 50 -6.38 5.70 5.46
CA ALA A 50 -5.49 6.73 4.92
C ALA A 50 -5.48 6.74 3.40
N SER A 51 -5.42 5.57 2.77
CA SER A 51 -5.47 5.42 1.33
C SER A 51 -6.16 4.12 0.92
N VAL A 52 -6.80 4.17 -0.24
CA VAL A 52 -7.51 3.03 -0.84
C VAL A 52 -7.10 2.91 -2.30
N LYS A 53 -6.86 1.68 -2.71
CA LYS A 53 -6.57 1.26 -4.06
C LYS A 53 -7.59 0.22 -4.50
N LEU A 54 -8.37 0.55 -5.51
CA LEU A 54 -9.32 -0.37 -6.12
C LEU A 54 -8.58 -1.21 -7.15
N VAL A 55 -8.64 -2.54 -7.01
CA VAL A 55 -8.01 -3.50 -7.93
C VAL A 55 -9.10 -4.29 -8.64
N GLY A 56 -9.38 -3.95 -9.89
CA GLY A 56 -10.51 -4.53 -10.63
C GLY A 56 -11.87 -4.18 -10.02
N ASP A 57 -12.82 -5.13 -10.06
CA ASP A 57 -14.25 -4.84 -9.80
C ASP A 57 -14.72 -5.15 -8.38
N GLN A 58 -13.95 -5.95 -7.62
CA GLN A 58 -14.38 -6.48 -6.31
C GLN A 58 -13.28 -6.42 -5.24
N HIS A 59 -12.03 -6.11 -5.61
CA HIS A 59 -10.93 -6.15 -4.66
C HIS A 59 -10.51 -4.74 -4.27
N ILE A 60 -10.33 -4.54 -2.98
CA ILE A 60 -9.83 -3.28 -2.42
C ILE A 60 -8.59 -3.59 -1.62
N GLU A 61 -7.52 -2.86 -1.90
CA GLU A 61 -6.33 -2.78 -1.06
C GLU A 61 -6.26 -1.39 -0.45
N GLY A 62 -5.68 -1.27 0.73
CA GLY A 62 -5.55 0.05 1.34
C GLY A 62 -4.61 0.05 2.51
N ARG A 63 -4.41 1.26 3.06
CA ARG A 63 -3.61 1.47 4.27
C ARG A 63 -4.42 2.25 5.28
N LEU A 64 -4.44 1.77 6.51
CA LEU A 64 -5.01 2.49 7.64
C LEU A 64 -4.06 3.60 8.09
N ARG A 65 -4.59 4.61 8.79
CA ARG A 65 -3.80 5.71 9.38
C ARG A 65 -2.76 5.24 10.39
N ASP A 66 -2.93 4.05 10.97
CA ASP A 66 -1.97 3.42 11.86
C ASP A 66 -0.79 2.75 11.13
N GLY A 67 -0.81 2.73 9.79
CA GLY A 67 0.22 2.10 8.95
C GLY A 67 -0.07 0.65 8.55
N THR A 68 -1.16 0.05 9.04
CA THR A 68 -1.55 -1.32 8.71
C THR A 68 -2.11 -1.40 7.29
N ASN A 69 -1.55 -2.27 6.46
CA ASN A 69 -2.14 -2.57 5.16
C ASN A 69 -3.35 -3.49 5.35
N PHE A 70 -4.40 -3.29 4.55
CA PHE A 70 -5.58 -4.15 4.55
C PHE A 70 -6.00 -4.51 3.14
N THR A 71 -6.74 -5.61 3.04
CA THR A 71 -7.44 -6.03 1.83
C THR A 71 -8.89 -6.34 2.17
N ALA A 72 -9.81 -6.04 1.27
CA ALA A 72 -11.22 -6.30 1.45
C ALA A 72 -11.87 -6.72 0.13
N LEU A 73 -12.80 -7.67 0.22
CA LEU A 73 -13.64 -8.07 -0.91
C LEU A 73 -14.98 -7.33 -0.83
N VAL A 74 -15.31 -6.60 -1.88
CA VAL A 74 -16.55 -5.85 -2.01
C VAL A 74 -17.56 -6.67 -2.81
N PRO A 75 -18.79 -6.86 -2.29
CA PRO A 75 -19.86 -7.49 -3.03
C PRO A 75 -20.19 -6.76 -4.33
N MET A 76 -20.50 -7.51 -5.38
CA MET A 76 -20.90 -6.97 -6.69
C MET A 76 -21.96 -5.87 -6.56
N GLY A 77 -21.73 -4.73 -7.22
CA GLY A 77 -22.65 -3.59 -7.23
C GLY A 77 -22.57 -2.67 -6.01
N LYS A 78 -21.65 -2.90 -5.06
CA LYS A 78 -21.43 -2.02 -3.89
C LYS A 78 -20.16 -1.17 -3.97
N MET A 79 -19.38 -1.28 -5.04
CA MET A 79 -18.14 -0.53 -5.21
C MET A 79 -18.36 1.00 -5.29
N SER A 80 -19.42 1.44 -5.98
CA SER A 80 -19.76 2.86 -6.09
C SER A 80 -20.04 3.50 -4.73
N ASP A 81 -20.75 2.81 -3.84
CA ASP A 81 -21.06 3.30 -2.48
C ASP A 81 -19.77 3.49 -1.65
N ILE A 82 -18.77 2.63 -1.85
CA ILE A 82 -17.46 2.78 -1.20
C ILE A 82 -16.70 3.99 -1.76
N ALA A 83 -16.68 4.17 -3.08
CA ALA A 83 -16.03 5.31 -3.72
C ALA A 83 -16.62 6.65 -3.24
N ASP A 84 -17.95 6.76 -3.21
CA ASP A 84 -18.67 7.95 -2.76
C ASP A 84 -18.31 8.29 -1.29
N ARG A 85 -18.26 7.27 -0.42
CA ARG A 85 -17.92 7.45 1.01
C ARG A 85 -16.47 7.88 1.21
N LEU A 86 -15.55 7.33 0.43
CA LEU A 86 -14.12 7.68 0.51
C LEU A 86 -13.90 9.12 0.04
N GLU A 87 -14.60 9.56 -1.01
CA GLU A 87 -14.56 10.94 -1.51
C GLU A 87 -15.07 11.94 -0.46
N VAL A 88 -16.21 11.64 0.18
CA VAL A 88 -16.76 12.47 1.29
C VAL A 88 -15.76 12.61 2.44
N ARG A 89 -14.94 11.58 2.69
CA ARG A 89 -13.93 11.56 3.76
C ARG A 89 -12.57 12.13 3.32
N ASN A 90 -12.43 12.62 2.09
CA ASN A 90 -11.17 13.10 1.51
C ASN A 90 -10.04 12.06 1.60
N VAL A 91 -10.38 10.77 1.49
CA VAL A 91 -9.39 9.69 1.47
C VAL A 91 -8.78 9.61 0.08
N GLN A 92 -7.46 9.39 0.00
CA GLN A 92 -6.79 9.22 -1.28
C GLN A 92 -7.26 7.92 -1.95
N LEU A 93 -7.93 8.06 -3.10
CA LEU A 93 -8.47 6.96 -3.89
C LEU A 93 -7.65 6.76 -5.17
N GLU A 94 -7.10 5.56 -5.34
CA GLU A 94 -6.40 5.12 -6.53
C GLU A 94 -7.16 3.94 -7.17
N ALA A 95 -7.07 3.81 -8.48
CA ALA A 95 -7.64 2.69 -9.22
C ALA A 95 -6.56 2.06 -10.10
N GLU A 96 -6.39 0.74 -9.97
CA GLU A 96 -5.48 -0.04 -10.80
C GLU A 96 -6.25 -1.18 -11.47
N LEU A 97 -5.90 -1.44 -12.73
CA LEU A 97 -6.40 -2.62 -13.41
C LEU A 97 -5.82 -3.87 -12.74
N PRO A 98 -6.59 -4.97 -12.62
CA PRO A 98 -6.05 -6.20 -12.07
C PRO A 98 -4.84 -6.63 -12.90
N PRO A 99 -3.80 -7.23 -12.27
CA PRO A 99 -2.61 -7.64 -12.98
C PRO A 99 -2.99 -8.58 -14.12
N GLN A 100 -2.66 -8.20 -15.35
CA GLN A 100 -2.83 -9.07 -16.50
C GLN A 100 -1.79 -10.19 -16.39
N ALA A 101 -2.24 -11.44 -16.27
CA ALA A 101 -1.35 -12.58 -16.32
C ALA A 101 -0.68 -12.63 -17.72
N PRO A 102 0.66 -12.84 -17.81
CA PRO A 102 1.38 -12.92 -19.07
C PRO A 102 1.02 -14.14 -19.93
#